data_AF-A0A368QM91-F1
#
_entry.id   AF-A0A368QM91-F1
#
_cell.length_a   1.000
_cell.length_b   1.000
_cell.length_c   1.000
_cell.angle_alpha   90.00
_cell.angle_beta   90.00
_cell.angle_gamma   90.00
#
_symmetry.space_group_name_H-M   'P 1'
#
loop_
_entity.id
_entity.type
_entity.pdbx_description
1 polymer ?
#
loop_
_entity_poly.entity_id
_entity_poly.type
_entity_poly.pdbx_seq_one_letter_code
_entity_poly.pdbx_strand_id
1 'polypeptide(L)'
;MQVDPPSAPAPPAVTPTAPPIAPVIPPLAPTVERKGGSGRKRKQSHIGSALEGYVESKKSQTNKTLQAFEERKRREKEFSVEKCVNQVVSMVELIDEQKSYALNVFESDTHRKIFITTKNFNEF
;
A
#
# COMPACT_ATOMS: atom_id res chain seq x y z
N MET A 1 22.77 -20.52 27.57
CA MET A 1 21.30 -20.54 27.41
C MET A 1 21.03 -20.69 25.92
N GLN A 2 20.92 -21.92 25.42
CA GLN A 2 20.63 -22.22 24.02
C GLN A 2 19.12 -22.43 23.92
N VAL A 3 18.44 -21.62 23.12
CA VAL A 3 17.00 -21.73 22.90
C VAL A 3 16.79 -22.47 21.58
N ASP A 4 16.29 -23.69 21.66
CA ASP A 4 15.92 -24.44 20.47
C ASP A 4 14.75 -23.74 19.74
N PRO A 5 14.76 -23.69 18.40
CA PRO A 5 13.66 -23.15 17.64
C PRO A 5 12.42 -24.05 17.77
N PRO A 6 11.19 -23.48 17.78
CA PRO A 6 9.98 -24.26 17.92
C PRO A 6 9.75 -25.13 16.68
N SER A 7 9.51 -26.43 16.93
CA SER A 7 9.20 -27.41 15.90
C SER A 7 7.89 -27.06 15.20
N ALA A 8 7.93 -26.96 13.86
CA ALA A 8 6.74 -26.68 13.07
C ALA A 8 5.77 -27.89 13.11
N PRO A 9 4.45 -27.68 13.21
CA PRO A 9 3.49 -28.78 13.16
C PRO A 9 3.50 -29.42 11.77
N ALA A 10 3.51 -30.75 11.74
CA ALA A 10 3.42 -31.52 10.50
C ALA A 10 2.10 -31.23 9.77
N PRO A 11 2.08 -31.20 8.43
CA PRO A 11 0.84 -31.03 7.68
C PRO A 11 -0.08 -32.24 7.88
N PRO A 12 -1.41 -32.04 7.91
CA PRO A 12 -2.35 -33.15 8.05
C PRO A 12 -2.25 -34.08 6.83
N ALA A 13 -2.14 -35.38 7.09
CA ALA A 13 -2.16 -36.42 6.07
C ALA A 13 -3.54 -36.41 5.37
N VAL A 14 -3.55 -36.07 4.08
CA VAL A 14 -4.75 -36.15 3.25
C VAL A 14 -4.92 -37.61 2.85
N THR A 15 -5.94 -38.27 3.40
CA THR A 15 -6.34 -39.62 2.99
C THR A 15 -6.87 -39.59 1.55
N PRO A 16 -6.52 -40.57 0.70
CA PRO A 16 -7.10 -40.67 -0.63
C PRO A 16 -8.54 -41.17 -0.54
N THR A 17 -9.50 -40.29 -0.78
CA THR A 17 -10.92 -40.64 -0.93
C THR A 17 -11.10 -41.48 -2.19
N ALA A 18 -11.66 -42.69 -2.04
CA ALA A 18 -12.00 -43.58 -3.14
C ALA A 18 -12.96 -42.90 -4.15
N PRO A 19 -12.88 -43.20 -5.46
CA PRO A 19 -13.77 -42.61 -6.45
C PRO A 19 -15.22 -43.09 -6.26
N PRO A 20 -16.24 -42.23 -6.50
CA PRO A 20 -17.63 -42.62 -6.36
C PRO A 20 -18.05 -43.57 -7.51
N ILE A 21 -18.78 -44.63 -7.15
CA ILE A 21 -19.39 -45.56 -8.09
C ILE A 21 -20.46 -44.82 -8.91
N ALA A 22 -20.36 -44.87 -10.24
CA ALA A 22 -21.29 -44.21 -11.15
C ALA A 22 -22.70 -44.85 -11.06
N PRO A 23 -23.79 -44.07 -11.11
CA PRO A 23 -25.14 -44.63 -11.15
C PRO A 23 -25.44 -45.23 -12.54
N VAL A 24 -25.97 -46.45 -12.54
CA VAL A 24 -26.43 -47.16 -13.74
C VAL A 24 -27.72 -46.51 -14.25
N ILE A 25 -27.71 -46.00 -15.48
CA ILE A 25 -28.88 -45.39 -16.16
C ILE A 25 -29.49 -46.43 -17.11
N PRO A 26 -30.80 -46.77 -17.03
CA PRO A 26 -31.47 -47.61 -18.04
C PRO A 26 -31.83 -46.79 -19.30
N PRO A 27 -31.90 -47.40 -20.50
CA PRO A 27 -32.06 -46.66 -21.75
C PRO A 27 -33.53 -46.31 -22.01
N LEU A 28 -33.81 -45.04 -22.33
CA LEU A 28 -35.08 -44.60 -22.92
C LEU A 28 -34.86 -44.11 -24.35
N ALA A 29 -35.72 -44.56 -25.27
CA ALA A 29 -35.70 -44.31 -26.72
C ALA A 29 -36.04 -42.85 -27.12
N PRO A 30 -35.76 -42.41 -28.38
CA PRO A 30 -35.66 -41.00 -28.74
C PRO A 30 -36.94 -40.42 -29.35
N THR A 31 -37.24 -39.16 -29.04
CA THR A 31 -38.11 -38.29 -29.84
C THR A 31 -37.52 -36.88 -29.94
N VAL A 32 -37.78 -36.26 -31.10
CA VAL A 32 -37.02 -35.21 -31.78
C VAL A 32 -37.52 -33.81 -31.40
N GLU A 33 -36.62 -32.82 -31.47
CA GLU A 33 -36.78 -31.47 -32.04
C GLU A 33 -36.11 -30.36 -31.21
N ARG A 34 -35.13 -29.71 -31.84
CA ARG A 34 -34.30 -28.60 -31.37
C ARG A 34 -34.80 -27.31 -32.02
N LYS A 35 -35.29 -26.35 -31.23
CA LYS A 35 -35.32 -24.90 -31.51
C LYS A 35 -36.00 -24.23 -30.31
N GLY A 36 -35.54 -23.15 -29.71
CA GLY A 36 -34.42 -22.25 -29.92
C GLY A 36 -34.57 -21.11 -28.89
N GLY A 37 -33.46 -20.44 -28.55
CA GLY A 37 -33.51 -19.15 -27.87
C GLY A 37 -33.39 -19.15 -26.35
N SER A 38 -32.57 -20.04 -25.75
CA SER A 38 -32.07 -19.72 -24.41
C SER A 38 -31.03 -18.62 -24.57
N GLY A 39 -31.46 -17.37 -24.42
CA GLY A 39 -30.60 -16.22 -24.20
C GLY A 39 -29.80 -16.44 -22.94
N ARG A 40 -28.74 -17.25 -23.04
CA ARG A 40 -27.89 -17.68 -21.94
C ARG A 40 -27.09 -16.45 -21.54
N LYS A 41 -27.64 -15.67 -20.58
CA LYS A 41 -26.91 -14.58 -19.92
C LYS A 41 -25.55 -15.16 -19.49
N ARG A 42 -24.49 -14.74 -20.17
CA ARG A 42 -23.13 -15.13 -19.87
C ARG A 42 -22.85 -14.62 -18.46
N LYS A 43 -22.86 -15.52 -17.48
CA LYS A 43 -22.44 -15.18 -16.12
C LYS A 43 -21.00 -14.71 -16.23
N GLN A 44 -20.73 -13.48 -15.80
CA GLN A 44 -19.37 -12.99 -15.61
C GLN A 44 -18.62 -14.05 -14.81
N SER A 45 -17.47 -14.51 -15.32
CA SER A 45 -16.76 -15.61 -14.68
C SER A 45 -16.17 -15.12 -13.36
N HIS A 46 -16.35 -15.90 -12.31
CA HIS A 46 -15.77 -15.62 -10.99
C HIS A 46 -14.25 -15.38 -11.06
N ILE A 47 -13.56 -16.14 -11.94
CA ILE A 47 -12.12 -16.00 -12.19
C ILE A 47 -11.80 -14.64 -12.83
N GLY A 48 -12.62 -14.16 -13.78
CA GLY A 48 -12.41 -12.86 -14.41
C GLY A 48 -12.56 -11.71 -13.41
N SER A 49 -13.59 -11.76 -12.57
CA SER A 49 -13.80 -10.76 -11.50
C SER A 49 -12.66 -10.76 -10.47
N ALA A 50 -12.14 -11.94 -10.11
CA ALA A 50 -11.02 -12.04 -9.16
C ALA A 50 -9.72 -11.45 -9.73
N LEU A 51 -9.44 -11.68 -11.02
CA LEU A 51 -8.28 -11.09 -11.70
C LEU A 51 -8.39 -9.57 -11.80
N GLU A 52 -9.56 -9.07 -12.17
CA GLU A 52 -9.84 -7.62 -12.23
C GLU A 52 -9.66 -6.96 -10.85
N GLY A 53 -10.19 -7.60 -9.79
CA GLY A 53 -9.99 -7.13 -8.42
C GLY A 53 -8.52 -7.11 -7.97
N TYR A 54 -7.71 -8.07 -8.41
CA TYR A 54 -6.28 -8.09 -8.11
C TYR A 54 -5.53 -6.95 -8.80
N VAL A 55 -5.81 -6.68 -10.07
CA VAL A 55 -5.19 -5.57 -10.82
C VAL A 55 -5.54 -4.24 -10.19
N GLU A 56 -6.81 -4.01 -9.86
CA GLU A 56 -7.23 -2.77 -9.19
C GLU A 56 -6.59 -2.64 -7.79
N SER A 57 -6.48 -3.74 -7.05
CA SER A 57 -5.77 -3.76 -5.76
C SER A 57 -4.30 -3.35 -5.91
N LYS A 58 -3.59 -3.88 -6.90
CA LYS A 58 -2.18 -3.53 -7.16
C LYS A 58 -2.00 -2.09 -7.63
N LYS A 59 -2.91 -1.60 -8.47
CA LYS A 59 -2.94 -0.20 -8.91
C LYS A 59 -3.20 0.73 -7.72
N SER A 60 -4.18 0.42 -6.88
CA SER A 60 -4.50 1.20 -5.67
C SER A 60 -3.34 1.20 -4.67
N GLN A 61 -2.72 0.03 -4.44
CA GLN A 61 -1.54 -0.10 -3.59
C GLN A 61 -0.40 0.81 -4.07
N THR A 62 -0.09 0.74 -5.37
CA THR A 62 0.98 1.55 -5.98
C THR A 62 0.68 3.04 -5.88
N ASN A 63 -0.55 3.46 -6.20
CA ASN A 63 -0.95 4.87 -6.10
C ASN A 63 -0.87 5.39 -4.67
N LYS A 64 -1.33 4.62 -3.68
CA LYS A 64 -1.24 5.00 -2.27
C LYS A 64 0.21 5.18 -1.83
N THR A 65 1.10 4.28 -2.24
CA THR A 65 2.54 4.39 -1.94
C THR A 65 3.16 5.61 -2.61
N LEU A 66 2.83 5.87 -3.87
CA LEU A 66 3.32 7.03 -4.63
C LEU A 66 2.86 8.34 -3.99
N GLN A 67 1.57 8.44 -3.65
CA GLN A 67 1.01 9.61 -2.97
C GLN A 67 1.70 9.87 -1.62
N ALA A 68 1.92 8.82 -0.82
CA ALA A 68 2.61 8.95 0.47
C ALA A 68 4.07 9.42 0.30
N PHE A 69 4.75 8.96 -0.77
CA PHE A 69 6.09 9.40 -1.11
C PHE A 69 6.13 10.88 -1.54
N GLU A 70 5.21 11.30 -2.41
CA GLU A 70 5.10 12.69 -2.86
C GLU A 70 4.79 13.65 -1.71
N GLU A 71 3.89 13.26 -0.80
CA GLU A 71 3.57 14.06 0.38
C GLU A 71 4.78 14.17 1.32
N ARG A 72 5.53 13.09 1.51
CA ARG A 72 6.78 13.12 2.28
C ARG A 72 7.80 14.06 1.64
N LYS A 73 8.03 13.93 0.33
CA LYS A 73 8.95 14.79 -0.42
C LYS A 73 8.55 16.26 -0.33
N ARG A 74 7.25 16.56 -0.40
CA ARG A 74 6.72 17.92 -0.21
C ARG A 74 7.06 18.46 1.18
N ARG A 75 6.84 17.67 2.24
CA ARG A 75 7.16 18.06 3.63
C ARG A 75 8.66 18.23 3.85
N GLU A 76 9.49 17.33 3.33
CA GLU A 76 10.95 17.43 3.41
C GLU A 76 11.46 18.69 2.72
N LYS A 77 10.88 19.07 1.58
CA LYS A 77 11.20 20.33 0.89
C LYS A 77 10.77 21.55 1.70
N GLU A 78 9.58 21.50 2.30
CA GLU A 78 8.99 22.59 3.08
C GLU A 78 9.80 22.95 4.34
N PHE A 79 10.37 21.94 5.00
CA PHE A 79 11.21 22.05 6.22
C PHE A 79 12.66 21.59 5.97
N SER A 80 13.16 21.83 4.76
CA SER A 80 14.53 21.45 4.38
C SER A 80 15.57 22.24 5.18
N VAL A 81 16.70 21.58 5.47
CA VAL A 81 17.86 22.23 6.11
C VAL A 81 18.26 23.48 5.34
N GLU A 82 18.35 23.40 4.02
CA GLU A 82 18.70 24.53 3.16
C GLU A 82 17.81 25.76 3.40
N LYS A 83 16.48 25.57 3.46
CA LYS A 83 15.54 26.66 3.74
C LYS A 83 15.76 27.27 5.11
N CYS A 84 15.99 26.44 6.14
CA CYS A 84 16.30 26.88 7.49
C CYS A 84 17.63 27.68 7.55
N VAL A 85 18.68 27.19 6.88
CA VAL A 85 19.99 27.86 6.81
C VAL A 85 19.87 29.21 6.09
N ASN A 86 19.26 29.25 4.91
CA ASN A 86 19.08 30.48 4.14
C ASN A 86 18.32 31.54 4.97
N GLN A 87 17.31 31.11 5.73
CA GLN A 87 16.57 31.98 6.63
C GLN A 87 17.46 32.55 7.74
N VAL A 88 18.25 31.74 8.44
CA VAL A 88 19.15 32.20 9.51
C VAL A 88 20.26 33.10 8.98
N VAL A 89 20.86 32.76 7.84
CA VAL A 89 21.88 33.57 7.19
C VAL A 89 21.33 34.95 6.83
N SER A 90 20.06 35.02 6.37
CA SER A 90 19.37 36.27 6.03
C SER A 90 19.01 37.15 7.24
N MET A 91 19.02 36.62 8.47
CA MET A 91 18.76 37.41 9.68
C MET A 91 19.99 38.26 10.00
N VAL A 92 19.91 39.55 9.68
CA VAL A 92 21.00 40.53 9.88
C VAL A 92 21.22 40.83 11.38
N GLU A 93 20.19 40.63 12.20
CA GLU A 93 20.22 40.87 13.65
C GLU A 93 21.06 39.84 14.42
N LEU A 94 21.34 38.68 13.81
CA LEU A 94 22.15 37.65 14.44
C LEU A 94 23.62 37.80 14.07
N ILE A 95 24.50 37.75 15.08
CA ILE A 95 25.94 37.67 14.86
C ILE A 95 26.35 36.26 14.41
N ASP A 96 27.52 36.12 13.82
CA ASP A 96 27.99 34.85 13.24
C ASP A 96 28.05 33.70 14.25
N GLU A 97 28.40 34.00 15.50
CA GLU A 97 28.41 33.01 16.59
C GLU A 97 26.99 32.47 16.86
N GLN A 98 25.98 33.36 16.92
CA GLN A 98 24.58 32.98 17.10
C GLN A 98 24.05 32.19 15.89
N LYS A 99 24.43 32.60 14.67
CA LYS A 99 24.09 31.86 13.45
C LYS A 99 24.66 30.45 13.50
N SER A 100 25.92 30.29 13.91
CA SER A 100 26.57 28.98 14.01
C SER A 100 25.83 28.04 14.97
N TYR A 101 25.38 28.54 16.13
CA TYR A 101 24.59 27.77 17.08
C TYR A 101 23.24 27.33 16.48
N ALA A 102 22.57 28.22 15.74
CA ALA A 102 21.30 27.91 15.08
C ALA A 102 21.42 26.82 14.01
N LEU A 103 22.57 26.71 13.31
CA LEU A 103 22.79 25.66 12.32
C LEU A 103 22.74 24.26 12.95
N ASN A 104 23.28 24.09 14.17
CA ASN A 104 23.26 22.81 14.88
C ASN A 104 21.83 22.38 15.26
N VAL A 105 20.92 23.34 15.46
CA VAL A 105 19.52 23.06 15.79
C VAL A 105 18.79 22.38 14.61
N PHE A 106 19.23 22.62 13.37
CA PHE A 106 18.59 22.12 12.16
C PHE A 106 18.88 20.66 11.82
N GLU A 107 19.69 19.96 12.61
CA GLU A 107 19.82 18.50 12.49
C GLU A 107 18.49 17.78 12.79
N SER A 108 17.71 18.32 13.72
CA SER A 108 16.40 17.77 14.11
C SER A 108 15.27 18.22 13.19
N ASP A 109 14.58 17.26 12.58
CA ASP A 109 13.38 17.49 11.75
C ASP A 109 12.31 18.29 12.48
N THR A 110 12.09 17.97 13.77
CA THR A 110 11.10 18.66 14.61
C THR A 110 11.47 20.13 14.81
N HIS A 111 12.76 20.42 15.05
CA HIS A 111 13.21 21.80 15.24
C HIS A 111 13.13 22.61 13.95
N ARG A 112 13.48 22.02 12.80
CA ARG A 112 13.30 22.66 11.48
C ARG A 112 11.83 23.01 11.24
N LYS A 113 10.93 22.07 11.53
CA LYS A 113 9.49 22.28 11.40
C LYS A 113 9.04 23.44 12.28
N ILE A 114 9.37 23.42 13.57
CA ILE A 114 9.02 24.48 14.52
C ILE A 114 9.52 25.83 14.01
N PHE A 115 10.82 25.94 13.69
CA PHE A 115 11.43 27.20 13.22
C PHE A 115 10.72 27.80 12.00
N ILE A 116 10.44 26.99 10.97
CA ILE A 116 9.72 27.45 9.78
C ILE A 116 8.28 27.82 10.14
N THR A 117 7.56 26.99 10.90
CA THR A 117 6.15 27.28 11.23
C THR A 117 5.99 28.49 12.15
N THR A 118 6.82 28.65 13.19
CA THR A 118 6.74 29.75 14.17
C THR A 118 6.89 31.11 13.49
N LYS A 119 7.74 31.24 12.47
CA LYS A 119 7.89 32.49 11.72
C LYS A 119 6.67 32.85 10.88
N ASN A 120 5.88 31.87 10.43
CA ASN A 120 4.66 32.12 9.65
C ASN A 120 3.49 32.65 10.51
N PHE A 121 3.60 32.69 11.84
CA PHE A 121 2.58 33.26 12.73
C PHE A 121 2.80 34.75 13.08
N ASN A 122 3.84 35.39 12.54
CA ASN A 122 4.15 36.80 12.79
C ASN A 122 3.48 37.77 11.79
N GLU A 123 2.29 37.42 11.25
CA GLU A 123 1.43 38.33 10.44
C GLU A 123 0.17 38.77 11.21
N PHE A 124 0.30 39.15 12.49
CA PHE A 124 -0.75 39.86 13.23
C PHE A 124 -0.19 41.12 13.89
#